data_AF-G9KAL9-F1
#
_entry.id   AF-G9KAL9-F1
#
_cell.length_a   1.000
_cell.length_b   1.000
_cell.length_c   1.000
_cell.angle_alpha   90.00
_cell.angle_beta   90.00
_cell.angle_gamma   90.00
#
_symmetry.space_group_name_H-M   'P 1'
#
loop_
_entity.id
_entity.type
_entity.pdbx_description
1 polymer ?
#
loop_
_entity_poly.entity_id
_entity_poly.type
_entity_poly.pdbx_seq_one_letter_code
_entity_poly.pdbx_strand_id
1 'polypeptide(L)'
;EAAGGFYYKEHLPRLGKPAELRRRVSADGQPFQHGDKVKCLLDTDVLREMQEGHGGWNPRMAEFIGQTGTVHRITDRGDVRVQFGRETRWTFHPGALTKQPKHNAFWVGDAVRVIDDLDTVKRLQAGHGEWTDDMAPPPGPRALGRVGKVVKVFRDGNLRVVVGGQPWTFSPSCLVAYRPEEDANLDVAERARENKSSLSVALDKLRAQKSDPEHPGRLVVEVALGSMAGALDLLRRRPEQVDTKNQGRTALQVAAYLGQVELVRLLLQARAAADLPDDEGNTALHYAALGNQPEAARLLLSSGCGANALNGTRSTALHVAVQRGFLEVVRVLCERGCDVNLSDAHANTPLHCAISAGAGASGIVEVLTEVPGIDVTATNSQGFTLLHHASLKGHTLAVRRLLARARQLVDAQKEDGFTALHLAALNNHREVAQILIREGRCDVNVRNRKLQSPLHLAVQQAHAGLVPLLVDAGCSVNAEDEEGDTALHVALQRHQLLPLVADGAGGDPGPLQLLSRLQASGLPGSGELTAGAAIACFLALEGADLSYANHRGRSPLDLAAEGRVLKA
;
A
#
# COMPACT_ATOMS: atom_id res chain seq x y z
N GLU A 1 -19.57 35.51 -37.93
CA GLU A 1 -18.93 34.43 -38.72
C GLU A 1 -17.47 34.33 -38.28
N ALA A 2 -17.08 33.25 -37.61
CA ALA A 2 -15.68 32.99 -37.30
C ALA A 2 -15.10 32.14 -38.43
N ALA A 3 -14.05 32.64 -39.09
CA ALA A 3 -13.36 31.93 -40.15
C ALA A 3 -12.65 30.70 -39.58
N GLY A 4 -13.10 29.50 -39.98
CA GLY A 4 -12.43 28.24 -39.66
C GLY A 4 -11.05 28.18 -40.31
N GLY A 5 -10.05 27.73 -39.55
CA GLY A 5 -8.66 27.61 -40.02
C GLY A 5 -8.50 26.65 -41.20
N PHE A 6 -7.45 26.90 -41.99
CA PHE A 6 -7.09 26.11 -43.18
C PHE A 6 -6.51 24.74 -42.77
N TYR A 7 -6.99 23.67 -43.42
CA TYR A 7 -6.42 22.33 -43.33
C TYR A 7 -5.83 21.91 -44.69
N TYR A 8 -4.61 21.36 -44.67
CA TYR A 8 -3.95 20.84 -45.86
C TYR A 8 -4.64 19.55 -46.33
N LYS A 9 -4.88 19.44 -47.65
CA LYS A 9 -5.64 18.35 -48.29
C LYS A 9 -5.04 16.96 -48.06
N GLU A 10 -3.75 16.91 -47.77
CA GLU A 10 -3.00 15.68 -47.48
C GLU A 10 -3.26 15.12 -46.07
N HIS A 11 -3.93 15.87 -45.18
CA HIS A 11 -4.15 15.50 -43.78
C HIS A 11 -5.59 15.05 -43.48
N LEU A 12 -6.43 14.88 -44.50
CA LEU A 12 -7.78 14.32 -44.34
C LEU A 12 -7.76 12.79 -44.46
N PRO A 13 -8.40 12.03 -43.54
CA PRO A 13 -8.49 10.58 -43.65
C PRO A 13 -9.31 10.18 -44.88
N ARG A 14 -8.76 9.31 -45.74
CA ARG A 14 -9.50 8.71 -46.86
C ARG A 14 -10.49 7.67 -46.31
N LEU A 15 -11.78 7.98 -46.36
CA LEU A 15 -12.87 7.06 -46.04
C LEU A 15 -12.89 5.87 -47.00
N GLY A 16 -12.89 4.65 -46.47
CA GLY A 16 -13.07 3.41 -47.25
C GLY A 16 -11.94 2.38 -47.19
N LYS A 17 -10.85 2.62 -46.43
CA LYS A 17 -9.96 1.53 -45.97
C LYS A 17 -10.34 1.16 -44.53
N PRO A 18 -10.31 -0.12 -44.13
CA PRO A 18 -10.36 -0.45 -42.70
C PRO A 18 -9.27 0.37 -42.04
N ALA A 19 -9.62 1.12 -41.00
CA ALA A 19 -8.65 1.90 -40.25
C ALA A 19 -7.47 0.97 -39.97
N GLU A 20 -6.30 1.29 -40.52
CA GLU A 20 -5.06 0.76 -39.98
C GLU A 20 -5.22 0.92 -38.47
N LEU A 21 -5.23 -0.21 -37.76
CA LEU A 21 -5.20 -0.26 -36.31
C LEU A 21 -3.98 0.56 -35.91
N ARG A 22 -4.17 1.87 -35.77
CA ARG A 22 -3.25 2.78 -35.13
C ARG A 22 -3.00 2.12 -33.81
N ARG A 23 -1.80 1.55 -33.70
CA ARG A 23 -1.31 0.80 -32.57
C ARG A 23 -1.82 1.46 -31.30
N ARG A 24 -2.83 0.85 -30.68
CA ARG A 24 -2.90 0.86 -29.23
C ARG A 24 -1.75 -0.03 -28.80
N VAL A 25 -0.55 0.54 -28.80
CA VAL A 25 0.43 0.14 -27.80
C VAL A 25 -0.28 0.48 -26.50
N SER A 26 -0.82 -0.53 -25.83
CA SER A 26 -1.18 -0.40 -24.44
C SER A 26 0.12 0.04 -23.76
N ALA A 27 0.19 1.31 -23.37
CA ALA A 27 1.35 1.93 -22.76
C ALA A 27 1.55 1.49 -21.30
N ASP A 28 0.94 0.38 -20.89
CA ASP A 28 0.94 -0.15 -19.52
C ASP A 28 1.35 -1.64 -19.43
N GLY A 29 1.90 -2.23 -20.48
CA GLY A 29 2.43 -3.60 -20.42
C GLY A 29 3.89 -3.62 -19.98
N GLN A 30 4.20 -4.04 -18.75
CA GLN A 30 5.56 -4.42 -18.36
C GLN A 30 6.17 -5.37 -19.42
N PRO A 31 7.43 -5.20 -19.84
CA PRO A 31 8.04 -6.14 -20.79
C PRO A 31 8.04 -7.55 -20.19
N PHE A 32 7.77 -8.55 -21.03
CA PHE A 32 7.94 -9.95 -20.64
C PHE A 32 9.39 -10.18 -20.21
N GLN A 33 9.63 -11.17 -19.37
CA GLN A 33 10.95 -11.56 -18.90
C GLN A 33 11.10 -13.08 -18.95
N HIS A 34 12.34 -13.55 -18.97
CA HIS A 34 12.61 -14.98 -18.84
C HIS A 34 11.95 -15.53 -17.56
N GLY A 35 11.19 -16.61 -17.69
CA GLY A 35 10.46 -17.24 -16.59
C GLY A 35 9.04 -16.74 -16.38
N ASP A 36 8.60 -15.66 -17.04
CA ASP A 36 7.22 -15.19 -16.94
C ASP A 36 6.24 -16.27 -17.39
N LYS A 37 5.18 -16.48 -16.61
CA LYS A 37 4.05 -17.31 -17.03
C LYS A 37 3.15 -16.46 -17.91
N VAL A 38 2.95 -16.92 -19.14
CA VAL A 38 2.21 -16.19 -20.16
C VAL A 38 1.19 -17.09 -20.81
N LYS A 39 0.11 -16.49 -21.29
CA LYS A 39 -0.99 -17.19 -21.96
C LYS A 39 -1.42 -16.39 -23.18
N CYS A 40 -1.63 -17.06 -24.31
CA CYS A 40 -2.30 -16.46 -25.45
C CYS A 40 -3.81 -16.68 -25.30
N LEU A 41 -4.57 -15.59 -25.35
CA LEU A 41 -6.03 -15.60 -25.24
C LEU A 41 -6.73 -15.13 -26.53
N LEU A 42 -5.94 -14.85 -27.58
CA LEU A 42 -6.48 -14.42 -28.87
C LEU A 42 -7.03 -15.60 -29.65
N ASP A 43 -8.06 -15.33 -30.47
CA ASP A 43 -8.59 -16.28 -31.42
C ASP A 43 -7.56 -16.66 -32.49
N THR A 44 -7.68 -17.88 -33.02
CA THR A 44 -6.72 -18.48 -33.96
C THR A 44 -6.45 -17.62 -35.19
N ASP A 45 -7.49 -17.03 -35.79
CA ASP A 45 -7.35 -16.19 -36.98
C ASP A 45 -6.63 -14.87 -36.69
N VAL A 46 -6.87 -14.28 -35.52
CA VAL A 46 -6.21 -13.05 -35.05
C VAL A 46 -4.75 -13.32 -34.73
N LEU A 47 -4.47 -14.42 -34.03
CA LEU A 47 -3.10 -14.82 -33.73
C LEU A 47 -2.30 -15.12 -35.01
N ARG A 48 -2.91 -15.77 -36.02
CA ARG A 48 -2.26 -16.03 -37.31
C ARG A 48 -1.81 -14.74 -38.00
N GLU A 49 -2.67 -13.73 -38.03
CA GLU A 49 -2.36 -12.42 -38.64
C GLU A 49 -1.25 -11.70 -37.86
N MET A 50 -1.29 -11.73 -36.52
CA MET A 50 -0.26 -11.10 -35.67
C MET A 50 1.12 -11.77 -35.74
N GLN A 51 1.19 -13.01 -36.22
CA GLN A 51 2.45 -13.77 -36.36
C GLN A 51 3.20 -13.49 -37.66
N GLU A 52 2.61 -12.73 -38.59
CA GLU A 52 3.30 -12.33 -39.82
C GLU A 52 4.49 -11.41 -39.49
N GLY A 53 5.70 -11.84 -39.83
CA GLY A 53 6.95 -11.14 -39.46
C GLY A 53 7.53 -11.49 -38.09
N HIS A 54 6.82 -12.26 -37.25
CA HIS A 54 7.20 -12.57 -35.87
C HIS A 54 7.24 -14.08 -35.61
N GLY A 55 8.32 -14.76 -36.04
CA GLY A 55 8.53 -16.20 -35.84
C GLY A 55 7.64 -17.14 -36.70
N GLY A 56 6.63 -16.60 -37.38
CA GLY A 56 5.76 -17.31 -38.33
C GLY A 56 4.60 -18.05 -37.68
N TRP A 57 3.56 -18.32 -38.47
CA TRP A 57 2.40 -19.12 -38.03
C TRP A 57 2.62 -20.61 -38.32
N ASN A 58 2.33 -21.46 -37.33
CA ASN A 58 2.23 -22.90 -37.49
C ASN A 58 0.85 -23.36 -36.99
N PRO A 59 0.08 -24.17 -37.74
CA PRO A 59 -1.23 -24.64 -37.30
C PRO A 59 -1.26 -25.29 -35.91
N ARG A 60 -0.16 -25.96 -35.50
CA ARG A 60 -0.04 -26.56 -34.16
C ARG A 60 0.02 -25.53 -33.02
N MET A 61 0.30 -24.26 -33.30
CA MET A 61 0.25 -23.20 -32.29
C MET A 61 -1.16 -23.00 -31.74
N ALA A 62 -2.20 -23.28 -32.54
CA ALA A 62 -3.60 -23.17 -32.13
C ALA A 62 -3.92 -24.08 -30.92
N GLU A 63 -3.25 -25.22 -30.81
CA GLU A 63 -3.42 -26.16 -29.69
C GLU A 63 -2.95 -25.58 -28.34
N PHE A 64 -2.09 -24.56 -28.36
CA PHE A 64 -1.51 -23.91 -27.17
C PHE A 64 -2.20 -22.58 -26.81
N ILE A 65 -3.17 -22.13 -27.61
CA ILE A 65 -4.05 -21.03 -27.24
C ILE A 65 -4.81 -21.46 -25.98
N GLY A 66 -4.87 -20.58 -24.98
CA GLY A 66 -5.48 -20.93 -23.71
C GLY A 66 -4.61 -21.79 -22.77
N GLN A 67 -3.39 -22.18 -23.16
CA GLN A 67 -2.45 -22.86 -22.27
C GLN A 67 -1.43 -21.90 -21.65
N THR A 68 -1.00 -22.20 -20.42
CA THR A 68 0.02 -21.40 -19.74
C THR A 68 1.41 -21.90 -20.15
N GLY A 69 2.15 -21.06 -20.86
CA GLY A 69 3.54 -21.28 -21.21
C GLY A 69 4.49 -20.46 -20.34
N THR A 70 5.77 -20.79 -20.39
CA THR A 70 6.83 -20.04 -19.69
C THR A 70 7.68 -19.32 -20.71
N VAL A 71 7.91 -18.03 -20.54
CA VAL A 71 8.82 -17.27 -21.42
C VAL A 71 10.23 -17.84 -21.27
N HIS A 72 10.72 -18.47 -22.33
CA HIS A 72 12.04 -19.09 -22.39
C HIS A 72 13.12 -18.10 -22.81
N ARG A 73 12.80 -17.13 -23.68
CA ARG A 73 13.68 -16.00 -24.01
C ARG A 73 12.92 -14.97 -24.83
N ILE A 74 13.49 -13.78 -24.95
CA ILE A 74 13.04 -12.74 -25.87
C ILE A 74 14.08 -12.64 -26.98
N THR A 75 13.63 -12.57 -28.24
CA THR A 75 14.52 -12.44 -29.39
C THR A 75 15.04 -11.02 -29.51
N ASP A 76 16.11 -10.82 -30.27
CA ASP A 76 16.71 -9.51 -30.52
C ASP A 76 15.74 -8.55 -31.24
N ARG A 77 14.68 -9.09 -31.86
CA ARG A 77 13.59 -8.33 -32.50
C ARG A 77 12.41 -8.04 -31.56
N GLY A 78 12.50 -8.47 -30.30
CA GLY A 78 11.48 -8.29 -29.27
C GLY A 78 10.43 -9.40 -29.20
N ASP A 79 10.52 -10.46 -29.99
CA ASP A 79 9.53 -11.55 -29.97
C ASP A 79 9.70 -12.45 -28.76
N VAL A 80 8.59 -12.98 -28.25
CA VAL A 80 8.59 -13.77 -27.02
C VAL A 80 8.60 -15.25 -27.37
N ARG A 81 9.69 -15.95 -27.06
CA ARG A 81 9.76 -17.41 -27.20
C ARG A 81 9.22 -18.07 -25.93
N VAL A 82 8.11 -18.77 -26.05
CA VAL A 82 7.38 -19.41 -24.96
C VAL A 82 7.56 -20.92 -25.04
N GLN A 83 7.95 -21.53 -23.92
CA GLN A 83 8.06 -22.98 -23.75
C GLN A 83 6.79 -23.55 -23.11
N PHE A 84 6.28 -24.61 -23.71
CA PHE A 84 5.16 -25.42 -23.22
C PHE A 84 5.67 -26.85 -22.97
N GLY A 85 5.54 -27.34 -21.74
CA GLY A 85 6.09 -28.63 -21.35
C GLY A 85 7.62 -28.69 -21.44
N ARG A 86 8.18 -29.88 -21.69
CA ARG A 86 9.64 -30.11 -21.65
C ARG A 86 10.36 -29.72 -22.94
N GLU A 87 9.72 -29.83 -24.10
CA GLU A 87 10.43 -29.70 -25.40
C GLU A 87 9.76 -28.75 -26.40
N THR A 88 8.49 -28.40 -26.25
CA THR A 88 7.77 -27.58 -27.25
C THR A 88 8.01 -26.09 -27.00
N ARG A 89 8.40 -25.35 -28.05
CA ARG A 89 8.68 -23.92 -27.98
C ARG A 89 8.14 -23.19 -29.20
N TRP A 90 7.36 -22.15 -28.96
CA TRP A 90 6.79 -21.29 -30.00
C TRP A 90 7.22 -19.85 -29.78
N THR A 91 7.42 -19.10 -30.85
CA THR A 91 7.71 -17.67 -30.78
C THR A 91 6.41 -16.91 -31.04
N PHE A 92 6.08 -15.95 -30.19
CA PHE A 92 4.87 -15.13 -30.28
C PHE A 92 5.24 -13.65 -30.41
N HIS A 93 4.41 -12.92 -31.14
CA HIS A 93 4.33 -11.47 -31.05
C HIS A 93 4.01 -11.07 -29.59
N PRO A 94 4.71 -10.11 -28.97
CA PRO A 94 4.50 -9.74 -27.57
C PRO A 94 3.05 -9.37 -27.25
N GLY A 95 2.41 -8.60 -28.13
CA GLY A 95 1.01 -8.20 -27.98
C GLY A 95 -0.01 -9.35 -28.06
N ALA A 96 0.41 -10.57 -28.41
CA ALA A 96 -0.46 -11.74 -28.40
C ALA A 96 -0.51 -12.46 -27.04
N LEU A 97 0.39 -12.10 -26.11
CA LEU A 97 0.54 -12.75 -24.83
C LEU A 97 0.01 -11.89 -23.69
N THR A 98 -0.54 -12.54 -22.66
CA THR A 98 -0.93 -11.91 -21.40
C THR A 98 -0.07 -12.49 -20.27
N LYS A 99 0.60 -11.61 -19.51
CA LYS A 99 1.42 -11.97 -18.35
C LYS A 99 0.54 -12.33 -17.17
N GLN A 100 0.84 -13.45 -16.51
CA GLN A 100 0.17 -13.84 -15.25
C GLN A 100 0.89 -13.13 -14.08
N PRO A 101 0.16 -12.49 -13.13
CA PRO A 101 0.77 -11.74 -12.03
C PRO A 101 1.55 -12.62 -11.04
N LYS A 102 2.67 -12.09 -10.51
CA LYS A 102 3.62 -12.73 -9.58
C LYS A 102 3.19 -12.74 -8.09
N HIS A 103 1.94 -12.40 -7.75
CA HIS A 103 1.46 -12.61 -6.38
C HIS A 103 1.29 -14.12 -6.16
N ASN A 104 1.89 -14.67 -5.10
CA ASN A 104 1.81 -16.07 -4.63
C ASN A 104 3.05 -16.97 -4.87
N ALA A 105 4.27 -16.45 -4.75
CA ALA A 105 5.46 -17.28 -4.55
C ALA A 105 5.91 -17.20 -3.08
N PHE A 106 5.88 -18.33 -2.37
CA PHE A 106 6.25 -18.45 -0.96
C PHE A 106 7.42 -19.43 -0.78
N TRP A 107 8.26 -19.20 0.23
CA TRP A 107 9.45 -19.98 0.53
C TRP A 107 9.39 -20.61 1.92
N VAL A 108 10.20 -21.64 2.16
CA VAL A 108 10.34 -22.25 3.49
C VAL A 108 10.92 -21.21 4.45
N GLY A 109 10.20 -20.94 5.54
CA GLY A 109 10.57 -19.94 6.53
C GLY A 109 9.63 -18.72 6.54
N ASP A 110 8.89 -18.48 5.45
CA ASP A 110 8.01 -17.33 5.33
C ASP A 110 6.88 -17.37 6.36
N ALA A 111 6.61 -16.23 6.99
CA ALA A 111 5.39 -16.03 7.74
C ALA A 111 4.27 -15.69 6.76
N VAL A 112 3.14 -16.37 6.88
CA VAL A 112 2.00 -16.23 5.97
C VAL A 112 0.69 -16.19 6.76
N ARG A 113 -0.25 -15.37 6.32
CA ARG A 113 -1.62 -15.33 6.84
C ARG A 113 -2.53 -16.13 5.90
N VAL A 114 -3.31 -17.04 6.45
CA VAL A 114 -4.36 -17.73 5.69
C VAL A 114 -5.50 -16.73 5.45
N ILE A 115 -6.03 -16.68 4.23
CA ILE A 115 -7.22 -15.88 3.91
C ILE A 115 -8.35 -16.23 4.90
N ASP A 116 -9.11 -15.22 5.32
CA ASP A 116 -10.15 -15.27 6.34
C ASP A 116 -11.56 -15.57 5.78
N ASP A 117 -11.72 -15.61 4.46
CA ASP A 117 -12.97 -16.00 3.80
C ASP A 117 -13.06 -17.51 3.51
N LEU A 118 -13.95 -18.19 4.24
CA LEU A 118 -14.12 -19.65 4.19
C LEU A 118 -14.49 -20.15 2.78
N ASP A 119 -15.43 -19.48 2.12
CA ASP A 119 -15.90 -19.91 0.81
C ASP A 119 -14.81 -19.75 -0.25
N THR A 120 -13.99 -18.71 -0.14
CA THR A 120 -12.83 -18.51 -1.01
C THR A 120 -11.75 -19.56 -0.76
N VAL A 121 -11.39 -19.85 0.48
CA VAL A 121 -10.40 -20.90 0.79
C VAL A 121 -10.86 -22.26 0.26
N LYS A 122 -12.14 -22.63 0.44
CA LYS A 122 -12.69 -23.88 -0.12
C LYS A 122 -12.56 -23.95 -1.64
N ARG A 123 -12.90 -22.88 -2.36
CA ARG A 123 -12.77 -22.84 -3.83
C ARG A 123 -11.31 -22.92 -4.29
N LEU A 124 -10.41 -22.23 -3.60
CA LEU A 124 -8.98 -22.17 -3.94
C LEU A 124 -8.21 -23.44 -3.53
N GLN A 125 -8.85 -24.36 -2.80
CA GLN A 125 -8.26 -25.62 -2.36
C GLN A 125 -8.70 -26.86 -3.11
N ALA A 126 -9.72 -26.75 -3.95
CA ALA A 126 -10.08 -27.77 -4.91
C ALA A 126 -8.87 -28.12 -5.81
N GLY A 127 -8.47 -29.38 -5.83
CA GLY A 127 -7.31 -29.88 -6.59
C GLY A 127 -5.94 -29.68 -5.95
N HIS A 128 -5.86 -29.09 -4.75
CA HIS A 128 -4.60 -28.73 -4.07
C HIS A 128 -4.56 -29.25 -2.63
N GLY A 129 -4.75 -30.56 -2.44
CA GLY A 129 -4.79 -31.20 -1.11
C GLY A 129 -6.19 -31.26 -0.48
N GLU A 130 -7.18 -30.63 -1.13
CA GLU A 130 -8.59 -30.54 -0.74
C GLU A 130 -8.83 -29.87 0.61
N TRP A 131 -10.00 -29.26 0.76
CA TRP A 131 -10.44 -28.79 2.07
C TRP A 131 -10.84 -29.99 2.94
N THR A 132 -10.37 -30.03 4.19
CA THR A 132 -10.85 -31.00 5.19
C THR A 132 -11.56 -30.30 6.34
N ASP A 133 -12.59 -30.93 6.88
CA ASP A 133 -13.36 -30.36 8.00
C ASP A 133 -12.52 -30.22 9.28
N ASP A 134 -11.36 -30.87 9.38
CA ASP A 134 -10.40 -30.68 10.47
C ASP A 134 -9.64 -29.34 10.41
N MET A 135 -9.54 -28.73 9.22
CA MET A 135 -9.07 -27.34 9.07
C MET A 135 -10.05 -26.35 9.73
N ALA A 136 -11.29 -26.81 10.00
CA ALA A 136 -12.21 -26.19 10.93
C ALA A 136 -12.02 -26.78 12.37
N PRO A 137 -12.05 -25.98 13.44
CA PRO A 137 -12.13 -26.40 14.82
C PRO A 137 -13.57 -26.71 15.17
N PRO A 138 -13.73 -27.41 16.29
CA PRO A 138 -14.95 -27.31 17.07
C PRO A 138 -14.87 -26.02 17.92
N PRO A 139 -15.80 -25.04 17.86
CA PRO A 139 -16.97 -24.79 17.02
C PRO A 139 -16.79 -23.57 16.06
N GLY A 140 -15.74 -23.55 15.21
CA GLY A 140 -15.40 -22.50 14.20
C GLY A 140 -13.89 -22.14 14.16
N PRO A 141 -13.25 -21.67 13.03
CA PRO A 141 -11.91 -21.92 12.33
C PRO A 141 -10.50 -21.99 13.04
N ARG A 142 -9.58 -22.96 12.69
CA ARG A 142 -8.29 -23.29 13.41
C ARG A 142 -7.11 -22.66 12.69
N ALA A 143 -7.26 -22.48 11.37
CA ALA A 143 -6.21 -21.97 10.50
C ALA A 143 -6.61 -20.69 9.73
N LEU A 144 -7.90 -20.51 9.42
CA LEU A 144 -8.40 -19.33 8.70
C LEU A 144 -8.09 -18.02 9.44
N GLY A 145 -7.64 -17.00 8.71
CA GLY A 145 -7.25 -15.70 9.25
C GLY A 145 -6.01 -15.72 10.15
N ARG A 146 -5.47 -16.89 10.50
CA ARG A 146 -4.32 -17.02 11.40
C ARG A 146 -3.02 -16.97 10.63
N VAL A 147 -2.00 -16.48 11.33
CA VAL A 147 -0.63 -16.49 10.85
C VAL A 147 -0.02 -17.86 11.11
N GLY A 148 0.67 -18.38 10.12
CA GLY A 148 1.49 -19.58 10.21
C GLY A 148 2.84 -19.41 9.55
N LYS A 149 3.68 -20.42 9.69
CA LYS A 149 5.01 -20.44 9.08
C LYS A 149 5.07 -21.51 8.01
N VAL A 150 5.52 -21.15 6.80
CA VAL A 150 5.77 -22.11 5.73
C VAL A 150 6.95 -22.99 6.13
N VAL A 151 6.73 -24.29 6.23
CA VAL A 151 7.76 -25.28 6.59
C VAL A 151 8.18 -26.15 5.42
N LYS A 152 7.40 -26.19 4.33
CA LYS A 152 7.76 -26.93 3.11
C LYS A 152 7.05 -26.37 1.89
N VAL A 153 7.75 -26.31 0.77
CA VAL A 153 7.18 -26.05 -0.57
C VAL A 153 7.22 -27.36 -1.36
N PHE A 154 6.09 -27.79 -1.90
CA PHE A 154 5.97 -29.02 -2.69
C PHE A 154 6.24 -28.76 -4.18
N ARG A 155 6.56 -29.82 -4.93
CA ARG A 155 6.90 -29.73 -6.36
C ARG A 155 5.72 -29.31 -7.25
N ASP A 156 4.50 -29.48 -6.75
CA ASP A 156 3.23 -29.05 -7.36
C ASP A 156 2.88 -27.58 -7.01
N GLY A 157 3.73 -26.92 -6.22
CA GLY A 157 3.54 -25.54 -5.77
C GLY A 157 2.75 -25.41 -4.47
N ASN A 158 2.22 -26.49 -3.90
CA ASN A 158 1.51 -26.44 -2.62
C ASN A 158 2.47 -26.16 -1.46
N LEU A 159 1.94 -25.65 -0.36
CA LEU A 159 2.72 -25.17 0.77
C LEU A 159 2.28 -25.87 2.05
N ARG A 160 3.22 -26.44 2.79
CA ARG A 160 2.95 -26.88 4.16
C ARG A 160 3.19 -25.72 5.10
N VAL A 161 2.17 -25.31 5.83
CA VAL A 161 2.18 -24.19 6.76
C VAL A 161 1.81 -24.69 8.16
N VAL A 162 2.64 -24.40 9.15
CA VAL A 162 2.31 -24.69 10.55
C VAL A 162 1.54 -23.51 11.13
N VAL A 163 0.28 -23.73 11.49
CA VAL A 163 -0.63 -22.75 12.08
C VAL A 163 -1.07 -23.26 13.46
N GLY A 164 -0.79 -22.51 14.53
CA GLY A 164 -1.15 -22.92 15.90
C GLY A 164 -0.53 -24.26 16.33
N GLY A 165 0.67 -24.59 15.84
CA GLY A 165 1.37 -25.84 16.13
C GLY A 165 0.90 -27.05 15.31
N GLN A 166 -0.09 -26.90 14.42
CA GLN A 166 -0.58 -27.96 13.54
C GLN A 166 -0.17 -27.69 12.07
N PRO A 167 0.39 -28.67 11.34
CA PRO A 167 0.76 -28.51 9.95
C PRO A 167 -0.45 -28.72 9.02
N TRP A 168 -0.67 -27.75 8.14
CA TRP A 168 -1.70 -27.77 7.10
C TRP A 168 -1.07 -27.64 5.72
N THR A 169 -1.70 -28.21 4.70
CA THR A 169 -1.28 -27.98 3.31
C THR A 169 -2.23 -26.95 2.71
N PHE A 170 -1.66 -25.91 2.08
CA PHE A 170 -2.39 -24.84 1.44
C PHE A 170 -1.96 -24.66 -0.01
N SER A 171 -2.90 -24.25 -0.84
CA SER A 171 -2.59 -23.61 -2.12
C SER A 171 -1.93 -22.26 -1.81
N PRO A 172 -0.89 -21.85 -2.55
CA PRO A 172 -0.34 -20.50 -2.48
C PRO A 172 -1.42 -19.42 -2.56
N SER A 173 -2.49 -19.67 -3.32
CA SER A 173 -3.59 -18.72 -3.47
C SER A 173 -4.45 -18.53 -2.21
N CYS A 174 -4.35 -19.43 -1.24
CA CYS A 174 -5.04 -19.32 0.05
C CYS A 174 -4.24 -18.50 1.09
N LEU A 175 -3.04 -18.05 0.73
CA LEU A 175 -2.07 -17.46 1.64
C LEU A 175 -1.69 -16.05 1.20
N VAL A 176 -1.35 -15.21 2.18
CA VAL A 176 -0.83 -13.86 2.00
C VAL A 176 0.46 -13.74 2.80
N ALA A 177 1.49 -13.08 2.27
CA ALA A 177 2.72 -12.86 3.01
C ALA A 177 2.43 -12.01 4.26
N TYR A 178 2.97 -12.41 5.42
CA TYR A 178 2.72 -11.76 6.69
C TYR A 178 3.95 -10.99 7.17
N ARG A 179 3.79 -9.69 7.46
CA ARG A 179 4.84 -8.80 7.97
C ARG A 179 4.35 -8.09 9.24
N PRO A 180 5.00 -8.27 10.40
CA PRO A 180 4.54 -7.74 11.69
C PRO A 180 4.38 -6.20 11.74
N GLU A 181 5.14 -5.46 10.93
CA GLU A 181 5.15 -3.99 10.92
C GLU A 181 4.01 -3.37 10.08
N GLU A 182 3.40 -4.17 9.20
CA GLU A 182 2.25 -3.79 8.39
C GLU A 182 0.93 -3.91 9.20
N ASP A 183 0.89 -4.74 10.24
CA ASP A 183 -0.30 -5.02 11.07
C ASP A 183 -0.77 -3.80 11.90
N ALA A 184 0.15 -2.93 12.36
CA ALA A 184 -0.23 -1.69 13.03
C ALA A 184 -0.95 -0.69 12.08
N ASN A 185 -0.79 -0.85 10.77
CA ASN A 185 -1.46 -0.04 9.74
C ASN A 185 -2.72 -0.72 9.19
N LEU A 186 -2.77 -2.06 9.24
CA LEU A 186 -3.95 -2.85 8.88
C LEU A 186 -5.05 -2.72 9.91
N ASP A 187 -4.74 -2.61 11.22
CA ASP A 187 -5.75 -2.54 12.29
C ASP A 187 -6.73 -1.36 12.12
N VAL A 188 -6.30 -0.22 11.54
CA VAL A 188 -7.18 0.93 11.28
C VAL A 188 -8.05 0.74 10.03
N ALA A 189 -7.49 0.16 8.96
CA ALA A 189 -8.20 -0.11 7.71
C ALA A 189 -9.16 -1.31 7.84
N GLU A 190 -8.79 -2.32 8.63
CA GLU A 190 -9.61 -3.49 8.97
C GLU A 190 -10.79 -3.08 9.86
N ARG A 191 -10.58 -2.28 10.93
CA ARG A 191 -11.69 -1.70 11.74
C ARG A 191 -12.65 -0.85 10.90
N ALA A 192 -12.13 -0.09 9.93
CA ALA A 192 -12.96 0.63 8.98
C ALA A 192 -13.81 -0.33 8.11
N ARG A 193 -13.22 -1.41 7.60
CA ARG A 193 -13.93 -2.41 6.80
C ARG A 193 -14.99 -3.16 7.63
N GLU A 194 -14.68 -3.48 8.88
CA GLU A 194 -15.59 -4.08 9.86
C GLU A 194 -16.77 -3.16 10.22
N ASN A 195 -16.53 -1.86 10.42
CA ASN A 195 -17.63 -0.93 10.71
C ASN A 195 -18.61 -0.79 9.52
N LYS A 196 -18.13 -0.94 8.28
CA LYS A 196 -19.00 -0.97 7.09
C LYS A 196 -19.90 -2.21 7.06
N SER A 197 -19.35 -3.38 7.41
CA SER A 197 -20.12 -4.64 7.43
C SER A 197 -21.14 -4.65 8.58
N SER A 198 -20.78 -4.11 9.74
CA SER A 198 -21.71 -3.94 10.87
C SER A 198 -22.90 -3.05 10.51
N LEU A 199 -22.65 -1.87 9.94
CA LEU A 199 -23.73 -0.94 9.56
C LEU A 199 -24.61 -1.45 8.43
N SER A 200 -24.05 -2.14 7.42
CA SER A 200 -24.85 -2.75 6.36
C SER A 200 -25.78 -3.83 6.90
N VAL A 201 -25.28 -4.71 7.78
CA VAL A 201 -26.10 -5.74 8.43
C VAL A 201 -27.20 -5.12 9.28
N ALA A 202 -26.87 -4.07 10.02
CA ALA A 202 -27.84 -3.38 10.86
C ALA A 202 -28.92 -2.64 10.03
N LEU A 203 -28.58 -2.14 8.84
CA LEU A 203 -29.56 -1.59 7.89
C LEU A 203 -30.49 -2.66 7.33
N ASP A 204 -29.96 -3.83 6.97
CA ASP A 204 -30.79 -4.93 6.45
C ASP A 204 -31.75 -5.46 7.52
N LYS A 205 -31.31 -5.52 8.79
CA LYS A 205 -32.18 -5.82 9.93
C LYS A 205 -33.30 -4.79 10.11
N LEU A 206 -32.99 -3.49 9.98
CA LEU A 206 -34.00 -2.43 10.04
C LEU A 206 -35.03 -2.56 8.89
N ARG A 207 -34.56 -2.85 7.67
CA ARG A 207 -35.42 -3.03 6.49
C ARG A 207 -36.31 -4.27 6.59
N ALA A 208 -35.82 -5.32 7.23
CA ALA A 208 -36.56 -6.57 7.42
C ALA A 208 -37.48 -6.56 8.67
N GLN A 209 -37.43 -5.51 9.49
CA GLN A 209 -38.20 -5.44 10.74
C GLN A 209 -39.70 -5.41 10.44
N LYS A 210 -40.43 -6.46 10.83
CA LYS A 210 -41.89 -6.54 10.68
C LYS A 210 -42.59 -5.49 11.55
N SER A 211 -43.56 -4.83 10.94
CA SER A 211 -44.15 -3.56 11.37
C SER A 211 -45.08 -3.66 12.58
N ASP A 212 -44.62 -3.16 13.73
CA ASP A 212 -45.51 -2.57 14.74
C ASP A 212 -45.58 -1.05 14.48
N PRO A 213 -46.74 -0.50 14.07
CA PRO A 213 -46.90 0.93 13.80
C PRO A 213 -46.74 1.80 15.06
N GLU A 214 -46.83 1.21 16.26
CA GLU A 214 -46.67 1.93 17.51
C GLU A 214 -45.23 1.93 18.04
N HIS A 215 -44.31 1.15 17.44
CA HIS A 215 -42.94 1.04 17.90
C HIS A 215 -42.23 2.41 17.94
N PRO A 216 -41.67 2.84 19.08
CA PRO A 216 -41.01 4.16 19.21
C PRO A 216 -39.86 4.37 18.22
N GLY A 217 -39.16 3.29 17.85
CA GLY A 217 -38.08 3.31 16.85
C GLY A 217 -38.55 3.27 15.39
N ARG A 218 -39.85 3.45 15.10
CA ARG A 218 -40.41 3.31 13.75
C ARG A 218 -39.90 4.36 12.77
N LEU A 219 -39.64 5.58 13.23
CA LEU A 219 -39.10 6.64 12.39
C LEU A 219 -37.76 6.23 11.75
N VAL A 220 -36.90 5.55 12.51
CA VAL A 220 -35.61 5.02 12.02
C VAL A 220 -35.82 3.98 10.91
N VAL A 221 -36.86 3.15 11.01
CA VAL A 221 -37.21 2.16 9.99
C VAL A 221 -37.71 2.83 8.71
N GLU A 222 -38.61 3.81 8.81
CA GLU A 222 -39.09 4.56 7.64
C GLU A 222 -37.94 5.26 6.91
N VAL A 223 -36.98 5.84 7.64
CA VAL A 223 -35.77 6.43 7.06
C VAL A 223 -34.87 5.37 6.41
N ALA A 224 -34.65 4.23 7.06
CA ALA A 224 -33.86 3.13 6.47
C ALA A 224 -34.48 2.58 5.16
N LEU A 225 -35.80 2.71 5.00
CA LEU A 225 -36.55 2.40 3.79
C LEU A 225 -36.58 3.56 2.77
N GLY A 226 -36.16 4.76 3.16
CA GLY A 226 -36.24 5.98 2.32
C GLY A 226 -37.65 6.54 2.17
N SER A 227 -38.56 6.20 3.07
CA SER A 227 -39.97 6.59 3.05
C SER A 227 -40.17 8.01 3.56
N MET A 228 -40.18 8.98 2.65
CA MET A 228 -40.47 10.39 2.99
C MET A 228 -41.86 10.57 3.58
N ALA A 229 -42.87 9.94 2.98
CA ALA A 229 -44.26 10.05 3.42
C ALA A 229 -44.46 9.46 4.83
N GLY A 230 -43.87 8.30 5.10
CA GLY A 230 -43.95 7.64 6.40
C GLY A 230 -43.21 8.44 7.49
N ALA A 231 -42.01 8.93 7.19
CA ALA A 231 -41.28 9.81 8.12
C ALA A 231 -42.08 11.08 8.44
N LEU A 232 -42.68 11.72 7.43
CA LEU A 232 -43.48 12.93 7.62
C LEU A 232 -44.75 12.69 8.44
N ASP A 233 -45.47 11.59 8.23
CA ASP A 233 -46.64 11.23 9.04
C ASP A 233 -46.26 11.02 10.51
N LEU A 234 -45.18 10.26 10.76
CA LEU A 234 -44.71 10.00 12.13
C LEU A 234 -44.28 11.28 12.84
N LEU A 235 -43.55 12.17 12.16
CA LEU A 235 -43.12 13.45 12.73
C LEU A 235 -44.29 14.40 13.02
N ARG A 236 -45.40 14.31 12.25
CA ARG A 236 -46.62 15.07 12.54
C ARG A 236 -47.37 14.51 13.75
N ARG A 237 -47.41 13.19 13.88
CA ARG A 237 -48.16 12.51 14.94
C ARG A 237 -47.41 12.51 16.28
N ARG A 238 -46.08 12.37 16.24
CA ARG A 238 -45.20 12.23 17.41
C ARG A 238 -43.88 13.01 17.25
N PRO A 239 -43.91 14.34 17.14
CA PRO A 239 -42.70 15.15 16.97
C PRO A 239 -41.70 14.99 18.12
N GLU A 240 -42.18 14.68 19.33
CA GLU A 240 -41.37 14.45 20.52
C GLU A 240 -40.48 13.19 20.44
N GLN A 241 -40.76 12.29 19.48
CA GLN A 241 -40.02 11.04 19.28
C GLN A 241 -38.95 11.14 18.19
N VAL A 242 -38.68 12.32 17.62
CA VAL A 242 -37.74 12.53 16.51
C VAL A 242 -36.34 11.94 16.75
N ASP A 243 -35.87 11.98 17.99
CA ASP A 243 -34.55 11.50 18.40
C ASP A 243 -34.55 10.07 18.97
N THR A 244 -35.69 9.38 18.92
CA THR A 244 -35.81 8.01 19.43
C THR A 244 -34.89 7.08 18.64
N LYS A 245 -34.04 6.34 19.37
CA LYS A 245 -33.09 5.40 18.78
C LYS A 245 -33.74 4.06 18.45
N ASN A 246 -33.29 3.43 17.36
CA ASN A 246 -33.54 2.03 17.05
C ASN A 246 -32.20 1.37 16.69
N GLN A 247 -31.88 0.23 17.34
CA GLN A 247 -30.55 -0.39 17.26
C GLN A 247 -29.42 0.63 17.50
N GLY A 248 -29.55 1.42 18.57
CA GLY A 248 -28.54 2.42 18.99
C GLY A 248 -28.50 3.72 18.19
N ARG A 249 -29.29 3.86 17.11
CA ARG A 249 -29.15 4.94 16.13
C ARG A 249 -30.41 5.79 15.98
N THR A 250 -30.25 7.10 15.82
CA THR A 250 -31.33 8.03 15.51
C THR A 250 -31.67 8.01 14.03
N ALA A 251 -32.85 8.53 13.69
CA ALA A 251 -33.29 8.66 12.30
C ALA A 251 -32.32 9.57 11.50
N LEU A 252 -31.81 10.63 12.12
CA LEU A 252 -30.89 11.57 11.49
C LEU A 252 -29.54 10.93 11.16
N GLN A 253 -28.99 10.09 12.05
CA GLN A 253 -27.76 9.34 11.79
C GLN A 253 -27.92 8.38 10.60
N VAL A 254 -29.04 7.65 10.53
CA VAL A 254 -29.32 6.72 9.42
C VAL A 254 -29.51 7.48 8.09
N ALA A 255 -30.28 8.58 8.08
CA ALA A 255 -30.46 9.42 6.90
C ALA A 255 -29.13 10.00 6.39
N ALA A 256 -28.27 10.44 7.32
CA ALA A 256 -26.95 11.00 7.01
C ALA A 256 -26.02 9.96 6.35
N TYR A 257 -25.98 8.73 6.86
CA TYR A 257 -25.19 7.64 6.28
C TYR A 257 -25.68 7.21 4.89
N LEU A 258 -27.00 7.19 4.69
CA LEU A 258 -27.60 6.83 3.41
C LEU A 258 -27.57 7.97 2.38
N GLY A 259 -27.19 9.18 2.77
CA GLY A 259 -27.14 10.34 1.87
C GLY A 259 -28.52 10.89 1.50
N GLN A 260 -29.54 10.62 2.32
CA GLN A 260 -30.91 11.03 2.05
C GLN A 260 -31.10 12.51 2.44
N VAL A 261 -30.55 13.43 1.65
CA VAL A 261 -30.45 14.87 1.97
C VAL A 261 -31.81 15.48 2.35
N GLU A 262 -32.89 15.13 1.64
CA GLU A 262 -34.22 15.68 1.95
C GLU A 262 -34.78 15.13 3.27
N LEU A 263 -34.48 13.88 3.63
CA LEU A 263 -34.85 13.33 4.93
C LEU A 263 -34.02 13.96 6.05
N VAL A 264 -32.72 14.19 5.82
CA VAL A 264 -31.88 14.97 6.74
C VAL A 264 -32.48 16.36 6.97
N ARG A 265 -32.89 17.05 5.90
CA ARG A 265 -33.55 18.37 5.99
C ARG A 265 -34.84 18.31 6.79
N LEU A 266 -35.72 17.35 6.50
CA LEU A 266 -36.99 17.17 7.21
C LEU A 266 -36.76 16.93 8.71
N LEU A 267 -35.83 16.05 9.06
CA LEU A 267 -35.54 15.71 10.45
C LEU A 267 -34.98 16.92 11.22
N LEU A 268 -34.07 17.68 10.62
CA LEU A 268 -33.54 18.92 11.21
C LEU A 268 -34.64 19.98 11.39
N GLN A 269 -35.56 20.13 10.43
CA GLN A 269 -36.73 21.02 10.57
C GLN A 269 -37.67 20.57 11.70
N ALA A 270 -37.77 19.27 11.94
CA ALA A 270 -38.49 18.68 13.07
C ALA A 270 -37.70 18.75 14.39
N ARG A 271 -36.60 19.52 14.45
CA ARG A 271 -35.73 19.71 15.63
C ARG A 271 -34.99 18.46 16.08
N ALA A 272 -34.69 17.52 15.18
CA ALA A 272 -33.76 16.43 15.47
C ALA A 272 -32.41 16.98 15.94
N ALA A 273 -31.87 16.43 17.03
CA ALA A 273 -30.59 16.87 17.57
C ALA A 273 -29.42 16.26 16.79
N ALA A 274 -28.67 17.11 16.07
CA ALA A 274 -27.59 16.70 15.18
C ALA A 274 -26.37 16.08 15.88
N ASP A 275 -26.15 16.46 17.14
CA ASP A 275 -24.98 16.07 17.94
C ASP A 275 -25.27 14.94 18.93
N LEU A 276 -26.44 14.31 18.86
CA LEU A 276 -26.70 13.12 19.68
C LEU A 276 -25.75 11.98 19.28
N PRO A 277 -24.92 11.48 20.21
CA PRO A 277 -24.03 10.37 19.93
C PRO A 277 -24.79 9.04 19.98
N ASP A 278 -24.35 8.06 19.18
CA ASP A 278 -24.65 6.64 19.42
C ASP A 278 -23.77 6.06 20.55
N ASP A 279 -23.83 4.75 20.76
CA ASP A 279 -23.09 4.07 21.83
C ASP A 279 -21.56 4.09 21.60
N GLU A 280 -21.11 4.33 20.36
CA GLU A 280 -19.72 4.50 19.98
C GLU A 280 -19.29 5.99 19.95
N GLY A 281 -20.18 6.90 20.33
CA GLY A 281 -19.92 8.34 20.29
C GLY A 281 -20.07 8.99 18.91
N ASN A 282 -20.52 8.26 17.89
CA ASN A 282 -20.67 8.79 16.53
C ASN A 282 -21.92 9.69 16.44
N THR A 283 -21.74 10.92 15.94
CA THR A 283 -22.83 11.88 15.65
C THR A 283 -23.32 11.75 14.20
N ALA A 284 -24.38 12.47 13.81
CA ALA A 284 -24.87 12.45 12.43
C ALA A 284 -23.79 12.84 11.40
N LEU A 285 -22.86 13.73 11.75
CA LEU A 285 -21.75 14.12 10.89
C LEU A 285 -20.74 12.97 10.69
N HIS A 286 -20.49 12.16 11.72
CA HIS A 286 -19.67 10.95 11.60
C HIS A 286 -20.34 9.94 10.65
N TYR A 287 -21.67 9.77 10.75
CA TYR A 287 -22.42 8.89 9.86
C TYR A 287 -22.38 9.36 8.40
N ALA A 288 -22.48 10.68 8.14
CA ALA A 288 -22.28 11.23 6.80
C ALA A 288 -20.87 10.92 6.25
N ALA A 289 -19.84 11.02 7.09
CA ALA A 289 -18.47 10.65 6.72
C ALA A 289 -18.32 9.14 6.48
N LEU A 290 -18.88 8.29 7.35
CA LEU A 290 -18.87 6.83 7.18
C LEU A 290 -19.57 6.39 5.88
N GLY A 291 -20.65 7.08 5.51
CA GLY A 291 -21.45 6.79 4.32
C GLY A 291 -20.93 7.37 3.02
N ASN A 292 -19.82 8.12 3.03
CA ASN A 292 -19.31 8.90 1.89
C ASN A 292 -20.35 9.90 1.34
N GLN A 293 -20.97 10.70 2.21
CA GLN A 293 -22.09 11.57 1.86
C GLN A 293 -21.74 13.07 2.01
N PRO A 294 -21.06 13.68 1.01
CA PRO A 294 -20.61 15.06 1.10
C PRO A 294 -21.77 16.07 1.24
N GLU A 295 -22.88 15.86 0.53
CA GLU A 295 -24.03 16.78 0.60
C GLU A 295 -24.78 16.70 1.94
N ALA A 296 -24.87 15.50 2.54
CA ALA A 296 -25.42 15.35 3.89
C ALA A 296 -24.52 16.05 4.93
N ALA A 297 -23.19 15.87 4.83
CA ALA A 297 -22.24 16.58 5.69
C ALA A 297 -22.35 18.10 5.53
N ARG A 298 -22.48 18.59 4.29
CA ARG A 298 -22.67 20.00 3.97
C ARG A 298 -23.93 20.57 4.64
N LEU A 299 -25.05 19.84 4.56
CA LEU A 299 -26.31 20.25 5.19
C LEU A 299 -26.22 20.27 6.72
N LEU A 300 -25.65 19.22 7.33
CA LEU A 300 -25.49 19.11 8.78
C LEU A 300 -24.65 20.28 9.35
N LEU A 301 -23.54 20.60 8.68
CA LEU A 301 -22.68 21.72 9.07
C LEU A 301 -23.39 23.07 8.89
N SER A 302 -24.19 23.22 7.83
CA SER A 302 -25.02 24.42 7.64
C SER A 302 -26.12 24.58 8.70
N SER A 303 -26.57 23.48 9.33
CA SER A 303 -27.52 23.53 10.46
C SER A 303 -26.87 23.78 11.82
N GLY A 304 -25.54 23.94 11.88
CA GLY A 304 -24.84 24.27 13.11
C GLY A 304 -24.54 23.07 14.01
N CYS A 305 -24.38 21.87 13.45
CA CYS A 305 -23.88 20.72 14.23
C CYS A 305 -22.43 20.94 14.69
N GLY A 306 -22.02 20.20 15.72
CA GLY A 306 -20.66 20.17 16.22
C GLY A 306 -19.67 19.62 15.19
N ALA A 307 -19.08 20.53 14.40
CA ALA A 307 -18.11 20.22 13.34
C ALA A 307 -16.90 19.39 13.82
N ASN A 308 -16.56 19.52 15.11
CA ASN A 308 -15.39 18.95 15.77
C ASN A 308 -15.76 17.95 16.88
N ALA A 309 -16.99 17.41 16.85
CA ALA A 309 -17.39 16.38 17.80
C ALA A 309 -16.44 15.17 17.71
N LEU A 310 -16.10 14.59 18.86
CA LEU A 310 -15.22 13.44 18.98
C LEU A 310 -16.04 12.21 19.35
N ASN A 311 -15.84 11.11 18.64
CA ASN A 311 -16.43 9.82 18.98
C ASN A 311 -15.61 9.08 20.07
N GLY A 312 -15.97 7.84 20.38
CA GLY A 312 -15.33 7.00 21.40
C GLY A 312 -13.83 6.74 21.17
N THR A 313 -13.34 6.83 19.93
CA THR A 313 -11.90 6.74 19.61
C THR A 313 -11.23 8.11 19.52
N ARG A 314 -11.90 9.15 20.01
CA ARG A 314 -11.52 10.56 19.87
C ARG A 314 -11.34 11.00 18.41
N SER A 315 -11.99 10.33 17.46
CA SER A 315 -11.94 10.71 16.05
C SER A 315 -13.04 11.72 15.74
N THR A 316 -12.72 12.72 14.92
CA THR A 316 -13.73 13.60 14.30
C THR A 316 -14.30 12.96 13.03
N ALA A 317 -15.38 13.52 12.48
CA ALA A 317 -15.87 13.14 11.16
C ALA A 317 -14.80 13.28 10.06
N LEU A 318 -13.87 14.24 10.20
CA LEU A 318 -12.75 14.41 9.28
C LEU A 318 -11.76 13.23 9.35
N HIS A 319 -11.42 12.75 10.54
CA HIS A 319 -10.60 11.54 10.69
C HIS A 319 -11.25 10.35 9.99
N VAL A 320 -12.55 10.15 10.20
CA VAL A 320 -13.32 9.08 9.56
C VAL A 320 -13.25 9.19 8.04
N ALA A 321 -13.52 10.38 7.47
CA ALA A 321 -13.47 10.58 6.03
C ALA A 321 -12.07 10.31 5.45
N VAL A 322 -11.03 10.75 6.15
CA VAL A 322 -9.63 10.53 5.75
C VAL A 322 -9.24 9.06 5.79
N GLN A 323 -9.52 8.36 6.89
CA GLN A 323 -9.21 6.92 7.04
C GLN A 323 -9.90 6.06 5.98
N ARG A 324 -11.03 6.52 5.44
CA ARG A 324 -11.78 5.86 4.38
C ARG A 324 -11.37 6.25 2.96
N GLY A 325 -10.52 7.27 2.80
CA GLY A 325 -10.14 7.79 1.48
C GLY A 325 -11.26 8.58 0.78
N PHE A 326 -12.24 9.10 1.51
CA PHE A 326 -13.39 9.81 0.93
C PHE A 326 -13.07 11.28 0.68
N LEU A 327 -12.34 11.54 -0.42
CA LEU A 327 -11.81 12.86 -0.78
C LEU A 327 -12.87 13.96 -0.81
N GLU A 328 -14.04 13.72 -1.40
CA GLU A 328 -15.07 14.76 -1.52
C GLU A 328 -15.69 15.13 -0.16
N VAL A 329 -15.82 14.16 0.75
CA VAL A 329 -16.22 14.47 2.13
C VAL A 329 -15.14 15.30 2.82
N VAL A 330 -13.86 14.93 2.67
CA VAL A 330 -12.73 15.69 3.21
C VAL A 330 -12.77 17.14 2.72
N ARG A 331 -13.00 17.38 1.42
CA ARG A 331 -13.12 18.72 0.85
C ARG A 331 -14.23 19.52 1.53
N VAL A 332 -15.44 18.95 1.62
CA VAL A 332 -16.58 19.62 2.28
C VAL A 332 -16.27 19.97 3.73
N LEU A 333 -15.68 19.04 4.49
CA LEU A 333 -15.34 19.28 5.90
C LEU A 333 -14.30 20.41 6.03
N CYS A 334 -13.29 20.44 5.18
CA CYS A 334 -12.27 21.50 5.17
C CYS A 334 -12.87 22.87 4.74
N GLU A 335 -13.67 22.90 3.68
CA GLU A 335 -14.36 24.12 3.19
C GLU A 335 -15.28 24.74 4.26
N ARG A 336 -15.84 23.90 5.13
CA ARG A 336 -16.74 24.30 6.21
C ARG A 336 -16.04 24.59 7.53
N GLY A 337 -14.72 24.63 7.55
CA GLY A 337 -13.93 25.04 8.71
C GLY A 337 -13.88 24.01 9.84
N CYS A 338 -14.07 22.72 9.55
CA CYS A 338 -13.70 21.67 10.51
C CYS A 338 -12.21 21.78 10.84
N ASP A 339 -11.86 21.58 12.10
CA ASP A 339 -10.47 21.68 12.55
C ASP A 339 -9.65 20.48 12.03
N VAL A 340 -8.66 20.80 11.19
CA VAL A 340 -7.76 19.83 10.54
C VAL A 340 -6.59 19.40 11.43
N ASN A 341 -6.46 19.98 12.62
CA ASN A 341 -5.34 19.74 13.55
C ASN A 341 -5.72 18.94 14.79
N LEU A 342 -7.02 18.68 15.00
CA LEU A 342 -7.46 17.85 16.13
C LEU A 342 -6.85 16.46 16.03
N SER A 343 -6.45 15.93 17.18
CA SER A 343 -5.78 14.64 17.25
C SER A 343 -6.71 13.55 17.79
N ASP A 344 -6.63 12.35 17.21
CA ASP A 344 -7.33 11.16 17.70
C ASP A 344 -6.74 10.62 19.02
N ALA A 345 -7.20 9.44 19.47
CA ALA A 345 -6.72 8.80 20.69
C ALA A 345 -5.23 8.39 20.64
N HIS A 346 -4.64 8.33 19.45
CA HIS A 346 -3.21 8.04 19.23
C HIS A 346 -2.40 9.31 18.96
N ALA A 347 -3.00 10.47 19.22
CA ALA A 347 -2.48 11.79 18.87
C ALA A 347 -2.18 11.96 17.36
N ASN A 348 -2.82 11.17 16.49
CA ASN A 348 -2.73 11.38 15.04
C ASN A 348 -3.70 12.48 14.63
N THR A 349 -3.20 13.47 13.90
CA THR A 349 -4.06 14.43 13.18
C THR A 349 -4.62 13.79 11.91
N PRO A 350 -5.65 14.38 11.27
CA PRO A 350 -6.12 13.95 9.95
C PRO A 350 -5.00 13.78 8.93
N LEU A 351 -3.99 14.65 8.94
CA LEU A 351 -2.86 14.54 8.02
C LEU A 351 -1.96 13.31 8.32
N HIS A 352 -1.79 12.92 9.59
CA HIS A 352 -1.13 11.66 9.95
C HIS A 352 -1.92 10.46 9.39
N CYS A 353 -3.25 10.45 9.54
CA CYS A 353 -4.10 9.38 9.00
C CYS A 353 -4.02 9.31 7.47
N ALA A 354 -3.99 10.45 6.78
CA ALA A 354 -3.86 10.50 5.32
C ALA A 354 -2.52 9.92 4.86
N ILE A 355 -1.43 10.26 5.54
CA ILE A 355 -0.10 9.70 5.26
C ILE A 355 -0.08 8.18 5.48
N SER A 356 -0.70 7.69 6.55
CA SER A 356 -0.78 6.24 6.86
C SER A 356 -1.55 5.45 5.81
N ALA A 357 -2.55 6.05 5.16
CA ALA A 357 -3.34 5.39 4.12
C ALA A 357 -2.57 5.16 2.80
N GLY A 358 -1.35 5.70 2.68
CA GLY A 358 -0.45 5.47 1.55
C GLY A 358 -0.88 6.19 0.27
N ALA A 359 -0.43 5.69 -0.88
CA ALA A 359 -0.54 6.40 -2.16
C ALA A 359 -2.00 6.73 -2.56
N GLY A 360 -2.97 5.92 -2.16
CA GLY A 360 -4.40 6.13 -2.43
C GLY A 360 -4.98 7.40 -1.78
N ALA A 361 -4.32 7.96 -0.76
CA ALA A 361 -4.74 9.17 -0.08
C ALA A 361 -3.98 10.44 -0.53
N SER A 362 -3.23 10.38 -1.64
CA SER A 362 -2.44 11.53 -2.13
C SER A 362 -3.29 12.79 -2.33
N GLY A 363 -4.49 12.66 -2.92
CA GLY A 363 -5.40 13.80 -3.10
C GLY A 363 -5.90 14.40 -1.77
N ILE A 364 -6.02 13.58 -0.71
CA ILE A 364 -6.39 14.04 0.63
C ILE A 364 -5.23 14.82 1.25
N VAL A 365 -4.00 14.31 1.10
CA VAL A 365 -2.79 15.04 1.54
C VAL A 365 -2.72 16.40 0.87
N GLU A 366 -3.02 16.51 -0.43
CA GLU A 366 -3.07 17.81 -1.11
C GLU A 366 -4.12 18.74 -0.51
N VAL A 367 -5.36 18.27 -0.33
CA VAL A 367 -6.42 19.11 0.25
C VAL A 367 -6.04 19.59 1.65
N LEU A 368 -5.63 18.68 2.53
CA LEU A 368 -5.29 19.02 3.92
C LEU A 368 -4.09 19.96 4.01
N THR A 369 -3.06 19.75 3.19
CA THR A 369 -1.87 20.61 3.19
C THR A 369 -2.15 21.99 2.62
N GLU A 370 -3.19 22.18 1.81
CA GLU A 370 -3.59 23.52 1.33
C GLU A 370 -4.50 24.29 2.30
N VAL A 371 -5.01 23.67 3.38
CA VAL A 371 -5.86 24.36 4.35
C VAL A 371 -5.08 25.44 5.11
N PRO A 372 -5.58 26.69 5.19
CA PRO A 372 -4.97 27.73 6.02
C PRO A 372 -4.96 27.32 7.50
N GLY A 373 -3.82 27.44 8.16
CA GLY A 373 -3.67 27.09 9.58
C GLY A 373 -3.42 25.60 9.86
N ILE A 374 -3.12 24.79 8.84
CA ILE A 374 -2.61 23.42 9.04
C ILE A 374 -1.32 23.45 9.87
N ASP A 375 -1.31 22.71 10.98
CA ASP A 375 -0.15 22.52 11.83
C ASP A 375 0.69 21.34 11.32
N VAL A 376 1.78 21.67 10.62
CA VAL A 376 2.74 20.68 10.10
C VAL A 376 3.78 20.27 11.13
N THR A 377 3.76 20.83 12.34
CA THR A 377 4.70 20.56 13.44
C THR A 377 4.20 19.49 14.41
N ALA A 378 2.92 19.13 14.31
CA ALA A 378 2.27 18.15 15.18
C ALA A 378 3.02 16.81 15.24
N THR A 379 2.99 16.21 16.43
CA THR A 379 3.58 14.89 16.71
C THR A 379 2.53 13.91 17.19
N ASN A 380 2.65 12.65 16.79
CA ASN A 380 1.79 11.58 17.31
C ASN A 380 2.29 11.00 18.65
N SER A 381 1.55 10.04 19.21
CA SER A 381 1.87 9.38 20.49
C SER A 381 3.22 8.64 20.50
N GLN A 382 3.78 8.35 19.34
CA GLN A 382 5.11 7.74 19.19
C GLN A 382 6.23 8.79 19.05
N GLY A 383 5.89 10.09 19.14
CA GLY A 383 6.83 11.20 18.97
C GLY A 383 7.22 11.48 17.52
N PHE A 384 6.54 10.89 16.54
CA PHE A 384 6.82 11.16 15.13
C PHE A 384 6.17 12.49 14.75
N THR A 385 6.96 13.41 14.21
CA THR A 385 6.42 14.54 13.43
C THR A 385 5.79 14.03 12.15
N LEU A 386 4.97 14.85 11.50
CA LEU A 386 4.42 14.54 10.17
C LEU A 386 5.49 14.18 9.14
N LEU A 387 6.65 14.85 9.17
CA LEU A 387 7.74 14.56 8.25
C LEU A 387 8.40 13.21 8.55
N HIS A 388 8.61 12.89 9.84
CA HIS A 388 9.07 11.57 10.25
C HIS A 388 8.11 10.47 9.76
N HIS A 389 6.81 10.68 9.97
CA HIS A 389 5.78 9.71 9.60
C HIS A 389 5.70 9.53 8.08
N ALA A 390 5.74 10.62 7.31
CA ALA A 390 5.78 10.58 5.85
C ALA A 390 7.02 9.83 5.33
N SER A 391 8.16 10.04 5.97
CA SER A 391 9.40 9.34 5.62
C SER A 391 9.40 7.87 6.01
N LEU A 392 8.80 7.50 7.15
CA LEU A 392 8.58 6.11 7.54
C LEU A 392 7.68 5.38 6.53
N LYS A 393 6.61 6.05 6.05
CA LYS A 393 5.63 5.48 5.10
C LYS A 393 6.04 5.59 3.63
N GLY A 394 7.15 6.25 3.31
CA GLY A 394 7.57 6.43 1.91
C GLY A 394 6.68 7.39 1.10
N HIS A 395 5.88 8.25 1.76
CA HIS A 395 4.90 9.09 1.08
C HIS A 395 5.56 10.35 0.48
N THR A 396 6.10 10.22 -0.73
CA THR A 396 6.87 11.28 -1.43
C THR A 396 6.15 12.62 -1.54
N LEU A 397 4.86 12.63 -1.90
CA LEU A 397 4.08 13.86 -2.02
C LEU A 397 3.92 14.57 -0.67
N ALA A 398 3.63 13.84 0.42
CA ALA A 398 3.53 14.41 1.75
C ALA A 398 4.86 15.03 2.18
N VAL A 399 6.00 14.35 1.95
CA VAL A 399 7.34 14.89 2.22
C VAL A 399 7.54 16.22 1.48
N ARG A 400 7.24 16.30 0.18
CA ARG A 400 7.35 17.54 -0.60
C ARG A 400 6.50 18.67 -0.04
N ARG A 401 5.22 18.39 0.27
CA ARG A 401 4.28 19.38 0.80
C ARG A 401 4.70 19.89 2.18
N LEU A 402 5.15 18.98 3.05
CA LEU A 402 5.64 19.32 4.39
C LEU A 402 6.92 20.17 4.33
N LEU A 403 7.88 19.81 3.47
CA LEU A 403 9.10 20.62 3.29
C LEU A 403 8.81 22.00 2.70
N ALA A 404 7.85 22.11 1.79
CA ALA A 404 7.44 23.40 1.22
C ALA A 404 6.86 24.35 2.29
N ARG A 405 6.22 23.81 3.33
CA ARG A 405 5.64 24.59 4.44
C ARG A 405 6.60 24.80 5.60
N ALA A 406 7.42 23.81 5.92
CA ALA A 406 8.26 23.80 7.12
C ALA A 406 9.59 23.07 6.89
N ARG A 407 10.40 23.56 5.94
CA ARG A 407 11.73 23.01 5.63
C ARG A 407 12.65 22.90 6.86
N GLN A 408 12.50 23.79 7.84
CA GLN A 408 13.28 23.78 9.08
C GLN A 408 13.12 22.51 9.92
N LEU A 409 12.07 21.70 9.68
CA LEU A 409 11.84 20.44 10.39
C LEU A 409 12.64 19.26 9.82
N VAL A 410 13.40 19.46 8.72
CA VAL A 410 14.03 18.36 7.99
C VAL A 410 14.99 17.52 8.84
N ASP A 411 15.74 18.17 9.74
CA ASP A 411 16.70 17.55 10.65
C ASP A 411 16.18 17.45 12.09
N ALA A 412 14.88 17.70 12.30
CA ALA A 412 14.27 17.50 13.62
C ALA A 412 14.48 16.04 14.05
N GLN A 413 14.88 15.84 15.29
CA GLN A 413 15.08 14.51 15.88
C GLN A 413 13.88 14.17 16.74
N LYS A 414 13.31 12.98 16.55
CA LYS A 414 12.37 12.41 17.52
C LYS A 414 13.14 11.90 18.75
N GLU A 415 12.43 11.41 19.76
CA GLU A 415 13.02 10.99 21.04
C GLU A 415 14.30 10.16 20.87
N ASP A 416 14.28 9.02 20.19
CA ASP A 416 15.47 8.17 19.99
C ASP A 416 16.57 8.75 19.05
N GLY A 417 16.48 10.02 18.67
CA GLY A 417 17.47 10.73 17.87
C GLY A 417 17.31 10.53 16.35
N PHE A 418 16.30 9.78 15.91
CA PHE A 418 16.05 9.58 14.47
C PHE A 418 15.54 10.86 13.82
N THR A 419 16.07 11.18 12.65
CA THR A 419 15.53 12.19 11.73
C THR A 419 14.68 11.55 10.65
N ALA A 420 14.02 12.37 9.82
CA ALA A 420 13.29 11.90 8.64
C ALA A 420 14.17 11.08 7.68
N LEU A 421 15.44 11.48 7.50
CA LEU A 421 16.38 10.76 6.64
C LEU A 421 16.77 9.40 7.22
N HIS A 422 16.92 9.27 8.54
CA HIS A 422 17.14 7.97 9.17
C HIS A 422 16.01 6.99 8.89
N LEU A 423 14.74 7.45 8.98
CA LEU A 423 13.57 6.60 8.76
C LEU A 423 13.42 6.19 7.30
N ALA A 424 13.65 7.13 6.37
CA ALA A 424 13.70 6.82 4.94
C ALA A 424 14.81 5.82 4.64
N ALA A 425 15.96 5.96 5.32
CA ALA A 425 17.09 5.08 5.14
C ALA A 425 16.87 3.68 5.70
N LEU A 426 16.24 3.55 6.86
CA LEU A 426 15.91 2.26 7.44
C LEU A 426 14.92 1.45 6.56
N ASN A 427 13.98 2.13 5.90
CA ASN A 427 12.85 1.50 5.19
C ASN A 427 13.00 1.46 3.65
N ASN A 428 14.19 1.75 3.12
CA ASN A 428 14.48 1.79 1.67
C ASN A 428 13.61 2.77 0.85
N HIS A 429 13.19 3.89 1.43
CA HIS A 429 12.42 4.90 0.71
C HIS A 429 13.35 5.85 -0.06
N ARG A 430 14.00 5.34 -1.12
CA ARG A 430 15.03 6.03 -1.88
C ARG A 430 14.56 7.38 -2.44
N GLU A 431 13.36 7.45 -3.00
CA GLU A 431 12.80 8.70 -3.53
C GLU A 431 12.57 9.73 -2.42
N VAL A 432 12.13 9.29 -1.24
CA VAL A 432 11.99 10.18 -0.08
C VAL A 432 13.35 10.69 0.38
N ALA A 433 14.34 9.81 0.54
CA ALA A 433 15.70 10.22 0.89
C ALA A 433 16.26 11.22 -0.14
N GLN A 434 15.99 11.00 -1.43
CA GLN A 434 16.39 11.90 -2.48
C GLN A 434 15.78 13.30 -2.33
N ILE A 435 14.49 13.38 -2.00
CA ILE A 435 13.76 14.64 -1.75
C ILE A 435 14.30 15.33 -0.50
N LEU A 436 14.49 14.60 0.60
CA LEU A 436 15.04 15.16 1.85
C LEU A 436 16.42 15.79 1.62
N ILE A 437 17.28 15.14 0.86
CA ILE A 437 18.64 15.64 0.55
C ILE A 437 18.59 16.83 -0.41
N ARG A 438 17.91 16.71 -1.55
CA ARG A 438 17.96 17.74 -2.61
C ARG A 438 17.08 18.94 -2.31
N GLU A 439 15.87 18.70 -1.82
CA GLU A 439 14.86 19.74 -1.59
C GLU A 439 14.85 20.19 -0.14
N GLY A 440 14.94 19.23 0.79
CA GLY A 440 15.02 19.53 2.23
C GLY A 440 16.36 20.14 2.65
N ARG A 441 17.44 19.77 1.95
CA ARG A 441 18.83 20.11 2.29
C ARG A 441 19.19 19.64 3.71
N CYS A 442 18.78 18.42 4.04
CA CYS A 442 19.10 17.81 5.34
C CYS A 442 20.60 17.57 5.53
N ASP A 443 21.01 17.53 6.78
CA ASP A 443 22.33 17.03 7.14
C ASP A 443 22.34 15.49 7.07
N VAL A 444 23.11 14.96 6.12
CA VAL A 444 23.26 13.52 5.89
C VAL A 444 24.08 12.81 6.97
N ASN A 445 24.72 13.56 7.88
CA ASN A 445 25.62 13.06 8.92
C ASN A 445 25.03 13.09 10.33
N VAL A 446 23.77 13.50 10.50
CA VAL A 446 23.10 13.45 11.82
C VAL A 446 23.17 12.02 12.36
N ARG A 447 23.42 11.88 13.66
CA ARG A 447 23.51 10.59 14.35
C ARG A 447 22.38 10.47 15.37
N ASN A 448 21.76 9.29 15.44
CA ASN A 448 20.73 8.99 16.45
C ASN A 448 21.34 8.74 17.85
N ARG A 449 20.54 8.35 18.85
CA ARG A 449 21.05 8.08 20.23
C ARG A 449 22.05 6.93 20.29
N LYS A 450 22.05 6.00 19.33
CA LYS A 450 23.03 4.92 19.17
C LYS A 450 24.23 5.32 18.31
N LEU A 451 24.37 6.62 18.08
CA LEU A 451 25.36 7.23 17.21
C LEU A 451 25.32 6.73 15.75
N GLN A 452 24.25 6.07 15.31
CA GLN A 452 24.12 5.58 13.95
C GLN A 452 23.72 6.72 13.02
N SER A 453 24.43 6.88 11.90
CA SER A 453 24.04 7.77 10.80
C SER A 453 23.02 7.09 9.85
N PRO A 454 22.36 7.83 8.95
CA PRO A 454 21.51 7.23 7.91
C PRO A 454 22.23 6.18 7.07
N LEU A 455 23.54 6.34 6.84
CA LEU A 455 24.35 5.36 6.13
C LEU A 455 24.42 4.03 6.89
N HIS A 456 24.61 4.04 8.22
CA HIS A 456 24.62 2.81 9.02
C HIS A 456 23.32 2.04 8.85
N LEU A 457 22.18 2.72 8.91
CA LEU A 457 20.86 2.09 8.79
C LEU A 457 20.61 1.52 7.38
N ALA A 458 21.00 2.26 6.33
CA ALA A 458 20.90 1.79 4.96
C ALA A 458 21.76 0.54 4.71
N VAL A 459 23.00 0.55 5.24
CA VAL A 459 23.93 -0.57 5.12
C VAL A 459 23.46 -1.77 5.95
N GLN A 460 22.98 -1.56 7.18
CA GLN A 460 22.44 -2.59 8.07
C GLN A 460 21.28 -3.40 7.47
N GLN A 461 20.54 -2.79 6.54
CA GLN A 461 19.43 -3.41 5.84
C GLN A 461 19.77 -3.79 4.38
N ALA A 462 21.03 -3.62 3.98
CA ALA A 462 21.52 -3.89 2.62
C ALA A 462 20.79 -3.15 1.49
N HIS A 463 20.39 -1.89 1.72
CA HIS A 463 19.71 -1.06 0.72
C HIS A 463 20.69 -0.51 -0.33
N ALA A 464 21.09 -1.39 -1.25
CA ALA A 464 22.18 -1.17 -2.21
C ALA A 464 22.00 0.06 -3.12
N GLY A 465 20.77 0.47 -3.45
CA GLY A 465 20.59 1.72 -4.19
C GLY A 465 20.58 2.95 -3.32
N LEU A 466 20.19 2.87 -2.05
CA LEU A 466 20.22 4.04 -1.20
C LEU A 466 21.64 4.41 -0.76
N VAL A 467 22.52 3.42 -0.55
CA VAL A 467 23.90 3.64 -0.10
C VAL A 467 24.68 4.60 -1.01
N PRO A 468 24.76 4.41 -2.34
CA PRO A 468 25.42 5.36 -3.24
C PRO A 468 24.82 6.76 -3.17
N LEU A 469 23.48 6.87 -3.04
CA LEU A 469 22.81 8.16 -2.96
C LEU A 469 23.24 8.95 -1.70
N LEU A 470 23.44 8.27 -0.57
CA LEU A 470 23.91 8.91 0.66
C LEU A 470 25.40 9.31 0.55
N VAL A 471 26.24 8.45 -0.04
CA VAL A 471 27.67 8.74 -0.23
C VAL A 471 27.87 9.88 -1.22
N ASP A 472 27.17 9.87 -2.36
CA ASP A 472 27.20 10.95 -3.35
C ASP A 472 26.68 12.29 -2.76
N ALA A 473 25.89 12.23 -1.69
CA ALA A 473 25.43 13.40 -0.93
C ALA A 473 26.43 13.88 0.14
N GLY A 474 27.59 13.23 0.28
CA GLY A 474 28.67 13.64 1.18
C GLY A 474 28.54 13.12 2.62
N CYS A 475 27.92 11.96 2.82
CA CYS A 475 27.93 11.34 4.14
C CYS A 475 29.33 10.82 4.52
N SER A 476 29.65 10.84 5.81
CA SER A 476 30.89 10.31 6.35
C SER A 476 30.85 8.79 6.35
N VAL A 477 31.58 8.17 5.42
CA VAL A 477 31.72 6.71 5.29
C VAL A 477 32.41 6.07 6.50
N ASN A 478 33.21 6.86 7.23
CA ASN A 478 33.95 6.46 8.42
C ASN A 478 33.31 6.97 9.71
N ALA A 479 32.07 7.46 9.67
CA ALA A 479 31.33 7.68 10.90
C ALA A 479 31.21 6.36 11.66
N GLU A 480 31.38 6.43 12.97
CA GLU A 480 31.24 5.29 13.87
C GLU A 480 29.82 5.22 14.43
N ASP A 481 29.43 4.14 15.07
CA ASP A 481 28.25 4.07 15.94
C ASP A 481 28.67 3.93 17.42
N GLU A 482 27.74 3.56 18.31
CA GLU A 482 28.02 3.38 19.74
C GLU A 482 29.04 2.26 20.04
N GLU A 483 29.20 1.31 19.11
CA GLU A 483 30.10 0.16 19.21
C GLU A 483 31.45 0.43 18.50
N GLY A 484 31.62 1.63 17.96
CA GLY A 484 32.77 2.00 17.14
C GLY A 484 32.70 1.33 15.76
N ASP A 485 31.57 0.72 15.38
CA ASP A 485 31.43 0.09 14.08
C ASP A 485 31.20 1.19 13.04
N THR A 486 32.00 1.18 11.97
CA THR A 486 31.73 2.01 10.78
C THR A 486 30.74 1.30 9.86
N ALA A 487 30.19 2.01 8.88
CA ALA A 487 29.35 1.39 7.84
C ALA A 487 30.00 0.15 7.19
N LEU A 488 31.33 0.17 7.01
CA LEU A 488 32.07 -0.97 6.46
C LEU A 488 32.09 -2.18 7.42
N HIS A 489 32.22 -1.96 8.73
CA HIS A 489 32.07 -3.03 9.73
C HIS A 489 30.67 -3.67 9.63
N VAL A 490 29.63 -2.84 9.59
CA VAL A 490 28.23 -3.30 9.52
C VAL A 490 27.98 -4.13 8.26
N ALA A 491 28.47 -3.68 7.10
CA ALA A 491 28.34 -4.40 5.82
C ALA A 491 28.94 -5.82 5.90
N LEU A 492 30.12 -5.94 6.50
CA LEU A 492 30.84 -7.20 6.63
C LEU A 492 30.27 -8.09 7.73
N GLN A 493 29.70 -7.57 8.82
CA GLN A 493 29.15 -8.42 9.88
C GLN A 493 27.79 -9.04 9.51
N ARG A 494 26.91 -8.28 8.84
CA ARG A 494 25.47 -8.64 8.74
C ARG A 494 25.05 -9.33 7.45
N HIS A 495 25.82 -9.17 6.37
CA HIS A 495 25.35 -9.49 5.02
C HIS A 495 26.27 -10.44 4.25
N GLN A 496 27.15 -11.19 4.94
CA GLN A 496 28.09 -12.14 4.31
C GLN A 496 27.41 -13.27 3.52
N LEU A 497 26.12 -13.52 3.76
CA LEU A 497 25.35 -14.62 3.18
C LEU A 497 24.17 -14.19 2.29
N LEU A 498 23.91 -12.88 2.12
CA LEU A 498 22.78 -12.41 1.31
C LEU A 498 23.22 -12.25 -0.16
N PRO A 499 22.74 -13.07 -1.11
CA PRO A 499 23.11 -12.93 -2.51
C PRO A 499 22.72 -11.55 -3.04
N LEU A 500 23.57 -10.95 -3.88
CA LEU A 500 23.19 -9.75 -4.62
C LEU A 500 22.22 -10.16 -5.73
N VAL A 501 20.92 -10.09 -5.45
CA VAL A 501 19.89 -10.36 -6.46
C VAL A 501 19.70 -9.10 -7.30
N ALA A 502 20.02 -9.18 -8.59
CA ALA A 502 19.56 -8.20 -9.56
C ALA A 502 18.05 -8.43 -9.78
N ASP A 503 17.22 -7.87 -8.91
CA ASP A 503 15.77 -8.06 -9.02
C ASP A 503 15.25 -7.26 -10.21
N GLY A 504 15.11 -7.93 -11.34
CA GLY A 504 14.45 -7.40 -12.52
C GLY A 504 12.94 -7.37 -12.32
N ALA A 505 12.39 -6.52 -11.46
CA ALA A 505 11.00 -6.05 -11.56
C ALA A 505 10.73 -5.00 -10.47
N GLY A 506 10.86 -3.72 -10.83
CA GLY A 506 10.28 -2.61 -10.05
C GLY A 506 11.22 -1.92 -9.08
N GLY A 507 12.17 -1.16 -9.64
CA GLY A 507 12.50 0.15 -9.05
C GLY A 507 13.63 0.22 -8.03
N ASP A 508 14.76 -0.46 -8.24
CA ASP A 508 16.04 0.12 -7.79
C ASP A 508 17.14 -0.18 -8.82
N PRO A 509 17.57 0.80 -9.64
CA PRO A 509 18.76 0.65 -10.49
C PRO A 509 20.06 0.52 -9.67
N GLY A 510 19.98 0.69 -8.36
CA GLY A 510 21.05 0.64 -7.38
C GLY A 510 22.00 -0.55 -7.46
N PRO A 511 21.55 -1.82 -7.46
CA PRO A 511 22.45 -2.97 -7.52
C PRO A 511 23.26 -3.01 -8.82
N LEU A 512 22.66 -2.65 -9.95
CA LEU A 512 23.36 -2.58 -11.24
C LEU A 512 24.30 -1.37 -11.32
N GLN A 513 23.92 -0.22 -10.75
CA GLN A 513 24.80 0.95 -10.62
C GLN A 513 25.99 0.64 -9.71
N LEU A 514 25.75 -0.02 -8.59
CA LEU A 514 26.77 -0.44 -7.63
C LEU A 514 27.71 -1.45 -8.30
N LEU A 515 27.18 -2.48 -8.95
CA LEU A 515 27.98 -3.44 -9.74
C LEU A 515 28.77 -2.74 -10.86
N SER A 516 28.16 -1.79 -11.58
CA SER A 516 28.84 -1.04 -12.64
C SER A 516 29.99 -0.19 -12.09
N ARG A 517 29.80 0.48 -10.94
CA ARG A 517 30.87 1.23 -10.26
C ARG A 517 31.98 0.29 -9.77
N LEU A 518 31.63 -0.87 -9.19
CA LEU A 518 32.57 -1.91 -8.75
C LEU A 518 33.35 -2.56 -9.91
N GLN A 519 32.72 -2.75 -11.05
CA GLN A 519 33.36 -3.26 -12.26
C GLN A 519 34.29 -2.21 -12.88
N ALA A 520 33.89 -0.93 -12.87
CA ALA A 520 34.73 0.17 -13.34
C ALA A 520 36.00 0.37 -12.49
N SER A 521 35.98 -0.02 -11.20
CA SER A 521 37.15 0.03 -10.32
C SER A 521 38.10 -1.17 -10.44
N GLY A 522 37.84 -2.14 -11.33
CA GLY A 522 38.80 -3.19 -11.69
C GLY A 522 38.83 -4.46 -10.82
N LEU A 523 37.79 -4.73 -10.01
CA LEU A 523 37.68 -5.98 -9.25
C LEU A 523 37.23 -7.16 -10.16
N PRO A 524 37.95 -8.30 -10.19
CA PRO A 524 37.62 -9.42 -11.06
C PRO A 524 36.32 -10.13 -10.65
N GLY A 525 35.40 -10.28 -11.61
CA GLY A 525 34.06 -10.85 -11.42
C GLY A 525 34.02 -12.38 -11.37
N SER A 526 34.60 -13.00 -10.35
CA SER A 526 34.50 -14.45 -10.12
C SER A 526 34.00 -14.77 -8.70
N GLY A 527 32.67 -14.75 -8.52
CA GLY A 527 31.96 -15.21 -7.34
C GLY A 527 30.55 -14.63 -7.26
N GLU A 528 29.59 -15.36 -6.70
CA GLU A 528 28.29 -14.80 -6.28
C GLU A 528 28.57 -13.68 -5.27
N LEU A 529 28.60 -12.42 -5.73
CA LEU A 529 28.73 -11.27 -4.84
C LEU A 529 27.51 -11.22 -3.94
N THR A 530 27.73 -11.12 -2.63
CA THR A 530 26.66 -10.82 -1.68
C THR A 530 26.41 -9.32 -1.62
N ALA A 531 25.22 -8.91 -1.21
CA ALA A 531 24.91 -7.49 -0.99
C ALA A 531 25.88 -6.85 -0.01
N GLY A 532 26.26 -7.58 1.05
CA GLY A 532 27.30 -7.15 2.00
C GLY A 532 28.66 -6.95 1.36
N ALA A 533 29.11 -7.91 0.54
CA ALA A 533 30.40 -7.80 -0.14
C ALA A 533 30.42 -6.64 -1.14
N ALA A 534 29.35 -6.45 -1.91
CA ALA A 534 29.25 -5.35 -2.87
C ALA A 534 29.26 -3.97 -2.18
N ILE A 535 28.44 -3.82 -1.13
CA ILE A 535 28.41 -2.59 -0.33
C ILE A 535 29.77 -2.35 0.34
N ALA A 536 30.39 -3.38 0.92
CA ALA A 536 31.72 -3.27 1.53
C ALA A 536 32.79 -2.84 0.53
N CYS A 537 32.83 -3.45 -0.66
CA CYS A 537 33.74 -3.04 -1.73
C CYS A 537 33.49 -1.60 -2.15
N PHE A 538 32.23 -1.18 -2.27
CA PHE A 538 31.88 0.19 -2.63
C PHE A 538 32.35 1.18 -1.55
N LEU A 539 32.05 0.93 -0.28
CA LEU A 539 32.49 1.76 0.82
C LEU A 539 34.02 1.87 0.87
N ALA A 540 34.74 0.78 0.64
CA ALA A 540 36.21 0.79 0.58
C ALA A 540 36.73 1.67 -0.57
N LEU A 541 36.08 1.65 -1.74
CA LEU A 541 36.43 2.54 -2.86
C LEU A 541 36.15 4.01 -2.55
N GLU A 542 35.11 4.28 -1.77
CA GLU A 542 34.72 5.62 -1.34
C GLU A 542 35.48 6.08 -0.08
N GLY A 543 36.58 5.39 0.28
CA GLY A 543 37.51 5.82 1.32
C GLY A 543 37.23 5.30 2.73
N ALA A 544 36.44 4.23 2.87
CA ALA A 544 36.27 3.58 4.16
C ALA A 544 37.59 2.95 4.66
N ASP A 545 37.95 3.18 5.93
CA ASP A 545 39.17 2.65 6.52
C ASP A 545 39.03 1.14 6.80
N LEU A 546 39.84 0.35 6.09
CA LEU A 546 39.89 -1.11 6.20
C LEU A 546 40.60 -1.61 7.47
N SER A 547 41.41 -0.74 8.08
CA SER A 547 42.28 -1.06 9.23
C SER A 547 41.79 -0.49 10.56
N TYR A 548 40.79 0.40 10.53
CA TYR A 548 40.20 0.96 11.73
C TYR A 548 39.62 -0.14 12.62
N ALA A 549 40.06 -0.22 13.88
CA ALA A 549 39.55 -1.17 14.84
C ALA A 549 38.40 -0.55 15.65
N ASN A 550 37.23 -1.20 15.65
CA ASN A 550 36.08 -0.77 16.45
C ASN A 550 36.35 -0.89 17.97
N HIS A 551 35.37 -0.56 18.82
CA HIS A 551 35.53 -0.65 20.29
C HIS A 551 35.76 -2.09 20.81
N ARG A 552 35.57 -3.11 19.96
CA ARG A 552 35.88 -4.52 20.26
C ARG A 552 37.25 -4.95 19.74
N GLY A 553 38.04 -4.03 19.19
CA GLY A 553 39.38 -4.32 18.65
C GLY A 553 39.36 -5.11 17.34
N ARG A 554 38.24 -5.12 16.61
CA ARG A 554 38.12 -5.81 15.32
C ARG A 554 38.07 -4.80 14.19
N SER A 555 38.91 -4.98 13.19
CA SER A 555 38.88 -4.17 11.95
C SER A 555 38.01 -4.81 10.87
N PRO A 556 37.63 -4.07 9.82
CA PRO A 556 36.98 -4.64 8.65
C PRO A 556 37.78 -5.78 8.01
N LEU A 557 39.12 -5.67 7.99
CA LEU A 557 39.99 -6.74 7.49
C LEU A 557 39.88 -8.02 8.32
N ASP A 558 39.82 -7.91 9.65
CA ASP A 558 39.66 -9.06 10.55
C ASP A 558 38.32 -9.76 10.27
N LEU A 559 37.25 -8.99 10.16
CA LEU A 559 35.90 -9.49 9.87
C LEU A 559 35.80 -10.15 8.49
N ALA A 560 36.49 -9.60 7.49
CA ALA A 560 36.56 -10.17 6.15
C ALA A 560 37.37 -11.49 6.11
N ALA A 561 38.40 -11.62 6.96
CA ALA A 561 39.18 -12.84 7.08
C ALA A 561 38.39 -13.97 7.77
N GLU A 562 37.67 -13.68 8.85
CA GLU A 562 36.81 -14.64 9.56
C GLU A 562 35.72 -15.23 8.66
N GLY A 563 35.09 -14.41 7.80
CA GLY A 563 34.07 -14.87 6.85
C GLY A 563 34.59 -15.83 5.78
N ARG A 564 35.90 -15.81 5.48
CA ARG A 564 36.55 -16.80 4.58
C ARG A 564 36.83 -18.11 5.28
N VAL A 565 37.14 -18.07 6.58
CA VAL A 565 37.40 -19.28 7.39
C VAL A 565 36.12 -20.11 7.58
N LEU A 566 34.94 -19.50 7.57
CA LEU A 566 33.64 -20.21 7.63
C LEU A 566 33.20 -20.84 6.29
N LYS A 567 33.92 -20.57 5.18
CA LYS A 567 33.66 -21.14 3.84
C LYS A 567 34.70 -22.17 3.39
N ALA A 568 35.74 -22.42 4.20
CA ALA A 568 36.72 -23.48 4.00
C ALA A 568 36.37 -24.67 4.91
#